data_AF-A0A9C7Z695-F1
#
_entry.id   AF-A0A9C7Z695-F1
#
_cell.length_a   1.000
_cell.length_b   1.000
_cell.length_c   1.000
_cell.angle_alpha   90.00
_cell.angle_beta   90.00
_cell.angle_gamma   90.00
#
_symmetry.space_group_name_H-M   'P 1'
#
loop_
_entity.id
_entity.type
_entity.pdbx_description
1 polymer ?
#
loop_
_entity_poly.entity_id
_entity_poly.type
_entity_poly.pdbx_seq_one_letter_code
_entity_poly.pdbx_strand_id
1 'polypeptide(L)'
;MNKKSCVLLVIVVVALAGMAALSQTSGGTLTVALMAEPDGLNMILTPAAASFQIVMYNINEPLLRYTADRKIEPLLATSYEVTDHGKETYYTFHLRSGVVFHNGAPFTARDVKYTFDKLLDPKTASPNASLFSFVKEIDVIDSLTVRFVTQGAGAPLIGYLASAKGTGIIPAGSDMDALRTHP
;
A
#
# COMPACT_ATOMS: atom_id res chain seq x y z
N MET A 1 -47.17 -9.75 -25.26
CA MET A 1 -45.77 -10.02 -25.64
C MET A 1 -45.56 -11.53 -25.65
N ASN A 2 -45.26 -12.14 -26.80
CA ASN A 2 -45.22 -13.60 -26.90
C ASN A 2 -43.89 -14.14 -26.30
N LYS A 3 -43.89 -15.38 -25.80
CA LYS A 3 -42.69 -16.00 -25.16
C LYS A 3 -41.46 -16.00 -26.08
N LYS A 4 -41.65 -16.02 -27.40
CA LYS A 4 -40.57 -16.00 -28.41
C LYS A 4 -39.91 -14.62 -28.51
N SER A 5 -40.69 -13.54 -28.37
CA SER A 5 -40.21 -12.15 -28.34
C SER A 5 -39.43 -11.83 -27.07
N CYS A 6 -39.78 -12.42 -25.92
CA CYS A 6 -39.01 -12.27 -24.68
C CYS A 6 -37.63 -12.96 -24.76
N VAL A 7 -37.57 -14.18 -25.32
CA VAL A 7 -36.32 -14.95 -25.45
C VAL A 7 -35.36 -14.27 -26.43
N LEU A 8 -35.86 -13.70 -27.53
CA LEU A 8 -35.03 -12.99 -28.50
C LEU A 8 -34.45 -11.69 -27.92
N LEU A 9 -35.21 -10.96 -27.10
CA LEU A 9 -34.75 -9.73 -26.45
C LEU A 9 -33.64 -10.02 -25.42
N VAL A 10 -33.74 -11.12 -24.68
CA VAL A 10 -32.73 -11.53 -23.68
C VAL A 10 -31.42 -11.96 -24.34
N ILE A 11 -31.46 -12.66 -25.47
CA ILE A 11 -30.26 -13.08 -26.22
C ILE A 11 -29.49 -11.87 -26.77
N VAL A 12 -30.20 -10.85 -27.28
CA VAL A 12 -29.58 -9.62 -27.81
C VAL A 12 -28.90 -8.81 -26.70
N VAL A 13 -29.51 -8.71 -25.51
CA VAL A 13 -28.92 -7.98 -24.37
C VAL A 13 -27.65 -8.68 -23.84
N VAL A 14 -27.63 -10.01 -23.80
CA VAL A 14 -26.45 -10.79 -23.38
C VAL A 14 -25.31 -10.66 -24.40
N ALA A 15 -25.62 -10.61 -25.70
CA ALA A 15 -24.60 -10.43 -26.75
C ALA A 15 -23.93 -9.04 -26.69
N LEU A 16 -24.69 -7.96 -26.44
CA LEU A 16 -24.13 -6.61 -26.31
C LEU A 16 -23.30 -6.42 -25.02
N ALA A 17 -23.64 -7.10 -23.92
CA ALA A 17 -22.84 -7.06 -22.70
C ALA A 17 -21.49 -7.78 -22.84
N GLY A 18 -21.41 -8.81 -23.70
CA GLY A 18 -20.16 -9.53 -23.99
C GLY A 18 -19.16 -8.75 -24.85
N MET A 19 -19.63 -7.90 -25.76
CA MET A 19 -18.75 -7.08 -26.63
C MET A 19 -18.08 -5.91 -25.90
N ALA A 20 -18.68 -5.36 -24.84
CA ALA A 20 -18.08 -4.27 -24.06
C ALA A 20 -16.81 -4.72 -23.30
N ALA A 21 -16.70 -6.00 -22.95
CA ALA A 21 -15.54 -6.56 -22.24
C ALA A 21 -14.32 -6.82 -23.15
N LEU A 22 -14.49 -6.80 -24.48
CA LEU A 22 -13.42 -7.03 -25.46
C LEU A 22 -12.80 -5.74 -26.02
N SER A 23 -13.27 -4.57 -25.57
CA SER A 23 -12.80 -3.27 -26.09
C SER A 23 -11.47 -2.80 -25.46
N GLN A 24 -10.97 -3.47 -24.42
CA GLN A 24 -9.66 -3.15 -23.86
C GLN A 24 -8.60 -3.98 -24.60
N THR A 25 -7.86 -3.33 -25.51
CA THR A 25 -6.67 -3.94 -26.10
C THR A 25 -5.63 -4.14 -25.00
N SER A 26 -5.26 -5.39 -24.74
CA SER A 26 -4.16 -5.72 -23.82
C SER A 26 -2.81 -5.53 -24.51
N GLY A 27 -1.82 -5.09 -23.75
CA GLY A 27 -0.46 -4.83 -24.23
C GLY A 27 -0.21 -3.38 -24.66
N GLY A 28 1.04 -3.11 -25.04
CA GLY A 28 1.56 -1.77 -25.31
C GLY A 28 2.57 -1.31 -24.27
N THR A 29 3.33 -0.28 -24.62
CA THR A 29 4.33 0.33 -23.74
C THR A 29 3.91 1.76 -23.44
N LEU A 30 3.81 2.08 -22.15
CA LEU A 30 3.66 3.46 -21.70
C LEU A 30 5.05 4.05 -21.44
N THR A 31 5.42 5.06 -22.22
CA THR A 31 6.65 5.84 -21.97
C THR A 31 6.30 7.09 -21.17
N VAL A 32 6.87 7.19 -19.97
CA VAL A 32 6.70 8.36 -19.08
C VAL A 32 8.03 9.10 -18.98
N ALA A 33 8.03 10.40 -19.29
CA ALA A 33 9.21 11.25 -19.11
C ALA A 33 9.30 11.73 -17.66
N LEU A 34 10.45 11.55 -17.03
CA LEU A 34 10.73 12.02 -15.67
C LEU A 34 11.64 13.24 -15.72
N MET A 35 11.46 14.15 -14.76
CA MET A 35 12.25 15.38 -14.65
C MET A 35 13.67 15.14 -14.13
N ALA A 36 13.90 13.99 -13.49
CA ALA A 36 15.19 13.57 -12.94
C ALA A 36 15.25 12.03 -12.87
N GLU A 37 16.47 11.50 -12.81
CA GLU A 37 16.71 10.09 -12.54
C GLU A 37 16.39 9.76 -11.06
N PRO A 38 15.72 8.64 -10.77
CA PRO A 38 15.63 8.10 -9.42
C PRO A 38 17.03 7.82 -8.85
N ASP A 39 17.29 8.26 -7.63
CA ASP A 39 18.53 8.03 -6.89
C ASP A 39 18.55 6.68 -6.14
N GLY A 40 17.45 5.94 -6.18
CA GLY A 40 17.32 4.58 -5.63
C GLY A 40 15.87 4.12 -5.61
N LEU A 41 15.66 2.82 -5.40
CA LEU A 41 14.33 2.22 -5.40
C LEU A 41 13.85 1.77 -4.00
N ASN A 42 14.70 1.91 -2.99
CA ASN A 42 14.35 1.58 -1.60
C ASN A 42 13.60 2.75 -0.96
N MET A 43 12.27 2.65 -0.88
CA MET A 43 11.43 3.72 -0.33
C MET A 43 11.66 4.02 1.15
N ILE A 44 12.33 3.13 1.91
CA ILE A 44 12.72 3.40 3.29
C ILE A 44 13.89 4.39 3.35
N LEU A 45 14.83 4.32 2.41
CA LEU A 45 16.06 5.10 2.39
C LEU A 45 16.01 6.29 1.42
N THR A 46 15.16 6.24 0.40
CA THR A 46 15.17 7.15 -0.72
C THR A 46 14.08 8.24 -0.59
N PRO A 47 14.45 9.53 -0.45
CA PRO A 47 13.48 10.61 -0.32
C PRO A 47 13.14 11.32 -1.64
N ALA A 48 13.79 11.00 -2.76
CA ALA A 48 13.63 11.74 -4.01
C ALA A 48 12.26 11.51 -4.67
N ALA A 49 11.67 12.60 -5.18
CA ALA A 49 10.35 12.57 -5.83
C ALA A 49 10.30 11.67 -7.08
N ALA A 50 11.39 11.61 -7.86
CA ALA A 50 11.47 10.74 -9.04
C ALA A 50 11.34 9.26 -8.67
N SER A 51 11.97 8.84 -7.56
CA SER A 51 11.88 7.49 -7.00
C SER A 51 10.46 7.16 -6.55
N PHE A 52 9.78 8.11 -5.88
CA PHE A 52 8.36 7.97 -5.55
C PHE A 52 7.48 7.74 -6.77
N GLN A 53 7.70 8.48 -7.87
CA GLN A 53 6.88 8.39 -9.08
C GLN A 53 6.95 7.02 -9.76
N ILE A 54 8.10 6.34 -9.67
CA ILE A 54 8.27 5.01 -10.26
C ILE A 54 7.84 3.92 -9.30
N VAL A 55 8.29 3.96 -8.04
CA VAL A 55 8.18 2.80 -7.15
C VAL A 55 6.79 2.73 -6.51
N MET A 56 6.25 3.87 -6.06
CA MET A 56 4.98 3.87 -5.34
C MET A 56 3.82 3.54 -6.28
N TYR A 57 2.94 2.64 -5.85
CA TYR A 57 1.77 2.12 -6.57
C TYR A 57 2.07 1.33 -7.86
N ASN A 58 3.30 1.37 -8.40
CA ASN A 58 3.69 0.46 -9.48
C ASN A 58 4.47 -0.76 -8.95
N ILE A 59 5.22 -0.61 -7.86
CA ILE A 59 6.07 -1.66 -7.29
C ILE A 59 5.65 -2.00 -5.86
N ASN A 60 5.45 -0.99 -5.01
CA ASN A 60 5.00 -1.18 -3.64
C ASN A 60 3.71 -0.42 -3.32
N GLU A 61 3.01 -0.91 -2.31
CA GLU A 61 1.77 -0.33 -1.84
C GLU A 61 1.84 -0.04 -0.34
N PRO A 62 1.26 1.07 0.14
CA PRO A 62 1.08 1.36 1.56
C PRO A 62 -0.19 0.73 2.13
N LEU A 63 -0.37 0.80 3.45
CA LEU A 63 -1.60 0.36 4.12
C LEU A 63 -2.83 1.17 3.72
N LEU A 64 -2.65 2.49 3.61
CA LEU A 64 -3.66 3.48 3.24
C LEU A 64 -3.13 4.33 2.10
N ARG A 65 -4.01 5.00 1.36
CA ARG A 65 -3.61 5.95 0.31
C ARG A 65 -4.47 7.20 0.31
N TYR A 66 -3.95 8.27 -0.30
CA TYR A 66 -4.77 9.40 -0.71
C TYR A 66 -5.44 9.13 -2.06
N THR A 67 -6.73 9.41 -2.15
CA THR A 67 -7.49 9.48 -3.39
C THR A 67 -7.16 10.76 -4.17
N ALA A 68 -7.62 10.83 -5.42
CA ALA A 68 -7.47 12.03 -6.25
C ALA A 68 -8.11 13.29 -5.63
N ASP A 69 -9.19 13.13 -4.85
CA ASP A 69 -9.84 14.21 -4.09
C ASP A 69 -9.23 14.43 -2.69
N ARG A 70 -8.03 13.88 -2.43
CA ARG A 70 -7.24 14.02 -1.20
C ARG A 70 -7.93 13.46 0.05
N LYS A 71 -8.79 12.46 -0.11
CA LYS A 71 -9.33 11.68 1.01
C LYS A 71 -8.43 10.48 1.28
N ILE A 72 -8.43 10.01 2.52
CA ILE A 72 -7.68 8.80 2.89
C ILE A 72 -8.60 7.60 2.76
N GLU A 73 -8.13 6.54 2.10
CA GLU A 73 -8.85 5.28 1.97
C GLU A 73 -7.94 4.06 2.18
N PRO A 74 -8.51 2.88 2.51
CA PRO A 74 -7.74 1.64 2.63
C PRO A 74 -7.13 1.17 1.30
N LEU A 75 -5.95 0.55 1.35
CA LEU A 75 -5.28 -0.10 0.21
C LEU A 75 -4.86 -1.55 0.54
N LEU A 76 -3.68 -1.74 1.14
CA LEU A 76 -3.26 -3.05 1.69
C LEU A 76 -3.98 -3.39 2.99
N ALA A 77 -4.36 -2.36 3.77
CA ALA A 77 -5.36 -2.53 4.81
C ALA A 77 -6.77 -2.53 4.19
N THR A 78 -7.71 -3.23 4.81
CA THR A 78 -9.14 -3.20 4.47
C THR A 78 -9.92 -2.27 5.39
N SER A 79 -9.47 -2.11 6.63
CA SER A 79 -10.07 -1.25 7.65
C SER A 79 -9.08 -0.98 8.78
N TYR A 80 -9.40 -0.03 9.65
CA TYR A 80 -8.68 0.20 10.89
C TYR A 80 -9.59 0.71 12.00
N GLU A 81 -9.18 0.45 13.24
CA GLU A 81 -9.84 0.88 14.46
C GLU A 81 -8.87 1.71 15.31
N VAL A 82 -9.38 2.73 15.98
CA VAL A 82 -8.58 3.63 16.83
C VAL A 82 -9.14 3.61 18.24
N THR A 83 -8.31 3.25 19.22
CA THR A 83 -8.66 3.29 20.64
C THR A 83 -7.65 4.16 21.39
N ASP A 84 -8.13 5.20 22.06
CA ASP A 84 -7.30 6.12 22.86
C ASP A 84 -7.41 5.79 24.35
N HIS A 85 -6.26 5.55 24.99
CA HIS A 85 -6.12 5.29 26.42
C HIS A 85 -5.41 6.46 27.15
N GLY A 86 -5.49 7.67 26.60
CA GLY A 86 -4.98 8.92 27.15
C GLY A 86 -3.47 9.10 26.97
N LYS A 87 -2.66 8.14 27.47
CA LYS A 87 -1.20 8.15 27.29
C LYS A 87 -0.76 7.51 25.98
N GLU A 88 -1.58 6.63 25.44
CA GLU A 88 -1.28 5.85 24.25
C GLU A 88 -2.53 5.74 23.39
N THR A 89 -2.34 5.78 22.07
CA THR A 89 -3.38 5.48 21.08
C THR A 89 -2.99 4.22 20.33
N TYR A 90 -3.96 3.34 20.15
CA TYR A 90 -3.81 2.04 19.50
C TYR A 90 -4.53 2.10 18.16
N TYR A 91 -3.80 1.87 17.07
CA TYR A 91 -4.32 1.80 15.72
C TYR A 91 -4.23 0.36 15.22
N THR A 92 -5.35 -0.35 15.22
CA THR A 92 -5.42 -1.74 14.76
C THR A 92 -5.85 -1.76 13.29
N PHE A 93 -5.03 -2.32 12.41
CA PHE A 93 -5.30 -2.46 11.00
C PHE A 93 -5.59 -3.91 10.65
N HIS A 94 -6.65 -4.12 9.87
CA HIS A 94 -6.97 -5.40 9.24
C HIS A 94 -6.46 -5.40 7.81
N LEU A 95 -5.74 -6.45 7.43
CA LEU A 95 -4.99 -6.54 6.18
C LEU A 95 -5.75 -7.38 5.15
N ARG A 96 -5.57 -7.01 3.88
CA ARG A 96 -6.15 -7.74 2.76
C ARG A 96 -5.57 -9.15 2.69
N SER A 97 -6.45 -10.15 2.64
CA SER A 97 -6.07 -11.54 2.44
C SER A 97 -5.69 -11.82 0.98
N GLY A 98 -4.77 -12.78 0.76
CA GLY A 98 -4.45 -13.30 -0.58
C GLY A 98 -3.56 -12.39 -1.42
N VAL A 99 -3.01 -11.33 -0.83
CA VAL A 99 -1.98 -10.50 -1.47
C VAL A 99 -0.64 -11.26 -1.44
N VAL A 100 0.07 -11.20 -2.56
CA VAL A 100 1.40 -11.80 -2.72
C VAL A 100 2.38 -10.76 -3.23
N PHE A 101 3.61 -10.83 -2.76
CA PHE A 101 4.71 -10.04 -3.30
C PHE A 101 5.15 -10.58 -4.68
N HIS A 102 5.92 -9.78 -5.42
CA HIS A 102 6.43 -10.17 -6.74
C HIS A 102 7.33 -11.42 -6.73
N ASN A 103 7.92 -11.77 -5.58
CA ASN A 103 8.68 -13.00 -5.39
C ASN A 103 7.81 -14.22 -5.03
N GLY A 104 6.47 -14.05 -4.97
CA GLY A 104 5.51 -15.10 -4.63
C GLY A 104 5.26 -15.31 -3.14
N ALA A 105 5.99 -14.62 -2.24
CA ALA A 105 5.74 -14.72 -0.81
C ALA A 105 4.39 -14.07 -0.44
N PRO A 106 3.63 -14.62 0.53
CA PRO A 106 2.39 -14.01 0.99
C PRO A 106 2.66 -12.73 1.79
N PHE A 107 1.80 -11.72 1.62
CA PHE A 107 1.80 -10.52 2.45
C PHE A 107 1.10 -10.77 3.79
N THR A 108 1.72 -10.32 4.88
CA THR A 108 1.26 -10.49 6.26
C THR A 108 1.56 -9.27 7.13
N ALA A 109 0.99 -9.24 8.34
CA ALA A 109 1.30 -8.26 9.38
C ALA A 109 2.79 -8.21 9.77
N ARG A 110 3.55 -9.30 9.56
CA ARG A 110 4.99 -9.31 9.84
C ARG A 110 5.77 -8.42 8.88
N ASP A 111 5.32 -8.32 7.63
CA ASP A 111 5.95 -7.48 6.60
C ASP A 111 5.73 -6.00 6.91
N VAL A 112 4.54 -5.65 7.42
CA VAL A 112 4.25 -4.32 7.93
C VAL A 112 5.19 -3.98 9.08
N LYS A 113 5.23 -4.84 10.11
CA LYS A 113 6.13 -4.65 11.25
C LYS A 113 7.58 -4.49 10.80
N TYR A 114 8.06 -5.39 9.94
CA TYR A 114 9.43 -5.36 9.43
C TYR A 114 9.76 -4.03 8.74
N THR A 115 8.87 -3.56 7.86
CA THR A 115 9.05 -2.32 7.11
C THR A 115 9.24 -1.12 8.05
N PHE A 116 8.35 -0.97 9.04
CA PHE A 116 8.41 0.17 9.95
C PHE A 116 9.48 0.03 11.04
N ASP A 117 9.80 -1.20 11.48
CA ASP A 117 10.95 -1.45 12.35
C ASP A 117 12.25 -1.04 11.64
N LYS A 118 12.39 -1.34 10.33
CA LYS A 118 13.53 -0.87 9.53
C LYS A 118 13.54 0.63 9.34
N LEU A 119 12.40 1.25 9.10
CA LEU A 119 12.29 2.70 9.00
C LEU A 119 12.72 3.41 10.29
N LEU A 120 12.36 2.86 11.45
CA LEU A 120 12.65 3.43 12.76
C LEU A 120 14.02 3.06 13.32
N ASP A 121 14.67 2.01 12.81
CA ASP A 121 16.00 1.60 13.23
C ASP A 121 17.02 2.72 12.97
N PRO A 122 17.68 3.27 14.00
CA PRO A 122 18.69 4.31 13.85
C PRO A 122 19.85 3.90 12.92
N LYS A 123 20.14 2.60 12.77
CA LYS A 123 21.19 2.09 11.88
C LYS A 123 20.79 2.19 10.40
N THR A 124 19.50 2.10 10.09
CA THR A 124 18.98 2.33 8.75
C THR A 124 19.13 3.80 8.34
N ALA A 125 19.09 4.72 9.32
CA ALA A 125 19.20 6.16 9.10
C ALA A 125 18.18 6.68 8.06
N SER A 126 16.94 6.18 8.11
CA SER A 126 15.89 6.61 7.18
C SER A 126 15.64 8.12 7.30
N PRO A 127 15.55 8.86 6.17
CA PRO A 127 15.20 10.28 6.19
C PRO A 127 13.77 10.53 6.73
N ASN A 128 12.93 9.49 6.79
CA ASN A 128 11.56 9.57 7.27
C ASN A 128 11.38 9.08 8.71
N ALA A 129 12.44 8.63 9.40
CA ALA A 129 12.35 8.07 10.76
C ALA A 129 11.68 9.03 11.76
N SER A 130 11.98 10.33 11.66
CA SER A 130 11.41 11.35 12.53
C SER A 130 9.89 11.48 12.40
N LEU A 131 9.33 11.23 11.21
CA LEU A 131 7.88 11.25 10.96
C LEU A 131 7.15 10.16 11.76
N PHE A 132 7.81 9.06 12.08
CA PHE A 132 7.22 7.93 12.80
C PHE A 132 7.76 7.78 14.24
N SER A 133 8.60 8.72 14.70
CA SER A 133 9.26 8.67 16.03
C SER A 133 8.32 8.58 17.23
N PHE A 134 7.05 8.95 17.06
CA PHE A 134 6.02 8.83 18.10
C PHE A 134 5.40 7.43 18.18
N VAL A 135 5.67 6.54 17.21
CA VAL A 135 5.31 5.12 17.25
C VAL A 135 6.23 4.43 18.25
N LYS A 136 5.63 3.88 19.31
CA LYS A 136 6.35 3.16 20.36
C LYS A 136 6.62 1.72 19.96
N GLU A 137 5.60 1.09 19.41
CA GLU A 137 5.56 -0.34 19.19
C GLU A 137 4.63 -0.68 18.02
N ILE A 138 4.95 -1.78 17.36
CA ILE A 138 4.13 -2.37 16.30
C ILE A 138 3.97 -3.84 16.64
N ASP A 139 2.75 -4.21 16.99
CA ASP A 139 2.38 -5.57 17.37
C ASP A 139 1.84 -6.33 16.16
N VAL A 140 2.29 -7.57 16.01
CA VAL A 140 1.65 -8.54 15.13
C VAL A 140 0.65 -9.32 15.97
N ILE A 141 -0.64 -8.99 15.84
CA ILE A 141 -1.71 -9.66 16.60
C ILE A 141 -1.98 -11.04 16.00
N ASP A 142 -2.08 -11.10 14.67
CA ASP A 142 -2.17 -12.32 13.89
C ASP A 142 -1.60 -12.07 12.47
N SER A 143 -1.74 -13.03 11.55
CA SER A 143 -1.18 -12.91 10.19
C SER A 143 -1.74 -11.73 9.37
N LEU A 144 -2.97 -11.31 9.63
CA LEU A 144 -3.67 -10.25 8.89
C LEU A 144 -4.12 -9.10 9.80
N THR A 145 -3.63 -9.04 11.03
CA THR A 145 -3.93 -7.95 11.96
C THR A 145 -2.64 -7.41 12.57
N VAL A 146 -2.40 -6.11 12.37
CA VAL A 146 -1.24 -5.38 12.90
C VAL A 146 -1.71 -4.18 13.71
N ARG A 147 -1.04 -3.88 14.82
CA ARG A 147 -1.41 -2.76 15.68
C ARG A 147 -0.22 -1.84 15.91
N PHE A 148 -0.41 -0.56 15.61
CA PHE A 148 0.55 0.49 15.95
C PHE A 148 0.16 1.10 17.29
N VAL A 149 1.13 1.22 18.20
CA VAL A 149 0.97 1.89 19.49
C VAL A 149 1.73 3.21 19.44
N THR A 150 1.05 4.33 19.67
CA THR A 150 1.64 5.67 19.59
C THR A 150 1.62 6.39 20.92
N GLN A 151 2.57 7.29 21.17
CA GLN A 151 2.53 8.20 22.32
C GLN A 151 1.46 9.28 22.14
N GLY A 152 0.64 9.51 23.18
CA GLY A 152 -0.44 10.51 23.16
C GLY A 152 -1.52 10.21 22.13
N ALA A 153 -2.25 11.24 21.70
CA ALA A 153 -3.37 11.15 20.75
C ALA A 153 -2.99 10.72 19.30
N GLY A 154 -1.77 10.20 19.07
CA GLY A 154 -1.34 9.58 17.81
C GLY A 154 -1.33 10.49 16.57
N ALA A 155 -1.20 11.80 16.80
CA ALA A 155 -1.86 12.89 16.06
C ALA A 155 -1.60 13.06 14.52
N PRO A 156 -0.70 12.32 13.84
CA PRO A 156 -0.72 12.29 12.37
C PRO A 156 -0.60 10.90 11.70
N LEU A 157 -0.66 9.78 12.44
CA LEU A 157 -0.29 8.46 11.91
C LEU A 157 -1.02 8.09 10.61
N ILE A 158 -2.35 8.23 10.59
CA ILE A 158 -3.20 7.89 9.43
C ILE A 158 -2.78 8.69 8.18
N GLY A 159 -2.51 9.98 8.35
CA GLY A 159 -2.07 10.86 7.26
C GLY A 159 -0.69 10.50 6.73
N TYR A 160 0.24 10.09 7.60
CA TYR A 160 1.59 9.67 7.21
C TYR A 160 1.58 8.32 6.51
N LEU A 161 0.84 7.34 7.03
CA LEU A 161 0.65 6.05 6.37
C LEU A 161 0.10 6.21 4.94
N ALA A 162 -0.83 7.15 4.74
CA ALA A 162 -1.40 7.48 3.43
C ALA A 162 -0.48 8.28 2.50
N SER A 163 0.53 8.98 3.04
CA SER A 163 1.37 9.92 2.29
C SER A 163 2.42 9.26 1.37
N ALA A 164 2.47 7.93 1.34
CA ALA A 164 3.42 7.10 0.60
C ALA A 164 4.90 7.25 0.98
N LYS A 165 5.31 8.29 1.72
CA LYS A 165 6.70 8.55 2.09
C LYS A 165 7.28 7.51 3.05
N GLY A 166 7.99 6.53 2.51
CA GLY A 166 8.59 5.44 3.28
C GLY A 166 7.59 4.43 3.83
N THR A 167 6.35 4.43 3.33
CA THR A 167 5.27 3.60 3.87
C THR A 167 4.89 2.43 2.96
N GLY A 168 5.54 2.29 1.80
CA GLY A 168 5.39 1.12 0.94
C GLY A 168 5.92 -0.13 1.64
N ILE A 169 5.11 -1.17 1.72
CA ILE A 169 5.45 -2.38 2.46
C ILE A 169 6.40 -3.25 1.65
N ILE A 170 7.43 -3.77 2.32
CA ILE A 170 8.41 -4.69 1.75
C ILE A 170 8.36 -6.07 2.44
N PRO A 171 8.75 -7.16 1.76
CA PRO A 171 8.79 -8.48 2.38
C PRO A 171 9.71 -8.51 3.60
N ALA A 172 9.28 -9.18 4.67
CA ALA A 172 10.09 -9.42 5.84
C ALA A 172 11.38 -10.18 5.47
N GLY A 173 12.52 -9.69 5.96
CA GLY A 173 13.84 -10.25 5.65
C GLY A 173 14.47 -9.73 4.35
N SER A 174 13.84 -8.76 3.66
CA SER A 174 14.45 -8.08 2.52
C SER A 174 15.80 -7.45 2.89
N ASP A 175 16.79 -7.56 1.99
CA ASP A 175 18.07 -6.87 2.13
C ASP A 175 17.94 -5.39 1.73
N MET A 176 18.23 -4.48 2.65
CA MET A 176 18.07 -3.04 2.44
C MET A 176 18.97 -2.49 1.33
N ASP A 177 20.15 -3.09 1.14
CA ASP A 177 21.08 -2.68 0.09
C ASP A 177 20.62 -3.20 -1.28
N ALA A 178 20.08 -4.42 -1.33
CA ALA A 178 19.54 -4.99 -2.57
C ALA A 178 18.34 -4.19 -3.10
N LEU A 179 17.46 -3.69 -2.20
CA LEU A 179 16.29 -2.87 -2.57
C LEU A 179 16.66 -1.56 -3.29
N ARG A 180 17.93 -1.13 -3.26
CA ARG A 180 18.37 0.06 -4.01
C ARG A 180 18.22 -0.13 -5.51
N THR A 181 18.37 -1.36 -6.00
CA THR A 181 18.35 -1.71 -7.43
C THR A 181 17.35 -2.81 -7.77
N HIS A 182 16.85 -3.56 -6.78
CA HIS A 182 15.89 -4.66 -6.94
C HIS A 182 14.77 -4.53 -5.89
N PRO A 183 13.87 -3.54 -6.04
CA PRO A 183 12.80 -3.24 -5.09
C PRO A 183 11.68 -4.27 -5.06
#